data_AF-A0A5R9FDC5-F1
#
_entry.id   AF-A0A5R9FDC5-F1
#
_cell.length_a   1.000
_cell.length_b   1.000
_cell.length_c   1.000
_cell.angle_alpha   90.00
_cell.angle_beta   90.00
_cell.angle_gamma   90.00
#
_symmetry.space_group_name_H-M   'P 1'
#
loop_
_entity.id
_entity.type
_entity.pdbx_description
1 polymer ?
#
loop_
_entity_poly.entity_id
_entity_poly.type
_entity_poly.pdbx_seq_one_letter_code
_entity_poly.pdbx_strand_id
1 'polypeptide(L)'
;MVAAQILTAGTRIVLTYRSTDHWATIDEDGGIILTATGGTPYGRVDEAGAVARGTKTCQGMNEWHIEDATGVRISLRTLRDRAVASGAL
;
A
#
# COMPACT_ATOMS: atom_id res chain seq x y z
N MET A 1 -1.25 -14.37 6.26
CA MET A 1 -2.58 -13.71 6.23
C MET A 1 -2.43 -12.47 7.09
N VAL A 2 -2.32 -11.27 6.51
CA VAL A 2 -2.32 -10.03 7.29
C VAL A 2 -3.78 -9.76 7.57
N ALA A 3 -4.22 -9.99 8.81
CA ALA A 3 -5.55 -9.62 9.24
C ALA A 3 -5.69 -8.09 9.07
N ALA A 4 -6.44 -7.73 8.04
CA ALA A 4 -6.48 -6.43 7.40
C ALA A 4 -7.44 -5.47 8.11
N GLN A 5 -7.39 -5.39 9.44
CA GLN A 5 -8.20 -4.37 10.14
C GLN A 5 -7.66 -2.95 9.93
N ILE A 6 -6.40 -2.79 9.49
CA ILE A 6 -5.82 -1.46 9.21
C ILE A 6 -5.80 -1.11 7.71
N LEU A 7 -5.78 -2.13 6.84
CA LEU A 7 -5.87 -1.97 5.39
C LEU A 7 -7.23 -2.49 4.94
N THR A 8 -8.27 -1.78 5.34
CA THR A 8 -9.63 -2.05 4.87
C THR A 8 -9.73 -1.87 3.37
N ALA A 9 -10.65 -2.60 2.75
CA ALA A 9 -11.04 -2.35 1.36
C ALA A 9 -11.38 -0.87 1.16
N GLY A 10 -10.89 -0.28 0.08
CA GLY A 10 -11.05 1.14 -0.22
C GLY A 10 -10.03 2.05 0.47
N THR A 11 -9.14 1.54 1.32
CA THR A 11 -8.02 2.33 1.85
C THR A 11 -7.13 2.79 0.70
N ARG A 12 -6.87 4.09 0.66
CA ARG A 12 -6.03 4.69 -0.37
C ARG A 12 -4.59 4.76 0.11
N ILE A 13 -3.69 4.29 -0.73
CA ILE A 13 -2.25 4.34 -0.51
C ILE A 13 -1.60 5.21 -1.58
N VAL A 14 -0.53 5.89 -1.19
CA VAL A 14 0.28 6.75 -2.05
C VAL A 14 1.73 6.29 -2.01
N LEU A 15 2.34 6.26 -3.17
CA LEU A 15 3.77 6.04 -3.36
C LEU A 15 4.32 7.25 -4.11
N THR A 16 5.11 8.07 -3.41
CA THR A 16 5.79 9.20 -4.04
C THR A 16 7.14 8.72 -4.58
N TYR A 17 7.32 8.76 -5.90
CA TYR A 17 8.60 8.44 -6.55
C TYR A 17 9.00 9.51 -7.56
N ARG A 18 10.24 10.03 -7.45
CA ARG A 18 10.77 11.09 -8.33
C ARG A 18 9.82 12.30 -8.48
N SER A 19 9.21 12.73 -7.38
CA SER A 19 8.18 13.79 -7.34
C SER A 19 6.87 13.47 -8.08
N THR A 20 6.64 12.20 -8.42
CA THR A 20 5.36 11.71 -8.94
C THR A 20 4.65 10.93 -7.85
N ASP A 21 3.45 11.35 -7.49
CA ASP A 21 2.59 10.62 -6.56
C ASP A 21 1.77 9.57 -7.31
N HIS A 22 2.05 8.30 -7.02
CA HIS A 22 1.30 7.16 -7.53
C HIS A 22 0.29 6.71 -6.49
N TRP A 23 -0.98 6.81 -6.85
CA TRP A 23 -2.08 6.38 -6.00
C TRP A 23 -2.45 4.92 -6.29
N ALA A 24 -2.85 4.21 -5.25
CA ALA A 24 -3.47 2.90 -5.35
C ALA A 24 -4.52 2.73 -4.25
N THR A 25 -5.38 1.75 -4.42
CA THR A 25 -6.48 1.42 -3.51
C THR A 25 -6.33 -0.02 -3.05
N ILE A 26 -6.68 -0.32 -1.81
CA ILE A 26 -6.72 -1.70 -1.33
C ILE A 26 -8.07 -2.32 -1.69
N ASP A 27 -8.04 -3.56 -2.20
CA ASP A 27 -9.20 -4.39 -2.51
C ASP A 27 -9.69 -5.15 -1.26
N GLU A 28 -10.91 -5.68 -1.32
CA GLU A 28 -11.52 -6.50 -0.25
C GLU A 28 -10.69 -7.74 0.12
N ASP A 29 -9.96 -8.30 -0.85
CA ASP A 29 -9.07 -9.44 -0.63
C ASP A 29 -7.70 -9.04 -0.05
N GLY A 30 -7.48 -7.75 0.22
CA GLY A 30 -6.18 -7.19 0.58
C GLY A 30 -5.23 -7.03 -0.61
N GLY A 31 -5.75 -7.17 -1.83
CA GLY A 31 -5.05 -6.85 -3.07
C GLY A 31 -4.81 -5.35 -3.22
N ILE A 32 -3.86 -4.96 -4.07
CA ILE A 32 -3.53 -3.54 -4.33
C ILE A 32 -3.91 -3.20 -5.75
N ILE A 33 -4.83 -2.27 -5.90
CA ILE A 33 -5.38 -1.78 -7.17
C ILE A 33 -4.66 -0.47 -7.53
N LEU A 34 -3.79 -0.53 -8.54
CA LEU A 34 -3.07 0.65 -9.00
C LEU A 34 -3.91 1.49 -9.95
N THR A 35 -4.16 2.76 -9.63
CA THR A 35 -4.83 3.66 -10.57
C THR A 35 -3.94 3.98 -11.78
N ALA A 36 -2.62 3.97 -11.59
CA ALA A 36 -1.66 4.22 -12.67
C ALA A 36 -1.70 3.14 -13.78
N THR A 37 -2.13 1.91 -13.47
CA THR A 37 -2.25 0.82 -14.44
C THR A 37 -3.68 0.61 -14.94
N GLY A 38 -4.58 1.55 -14.63
CA GLY A 38 -6.00 1.43 -14.97
C GLY A 38 -6.80 0.49 -14.06
N GLY A 39 -6.32 0.23 -12.84
CA GLY A 39 -7.05 -0.57 -11.86
C GLY A 39 -6.66 -2.06 -11.84
N THR A 40 -5.42 -2.41 -12.21
CA THR A 40 -4.96 -3.80 -12.12
C THR A 40 -4.83 -4.20 -10.65
N PRO A 41 -5.50 -5.29 -10.19
CA PRO A 41 -5.31 -5.81 -8.86
C PRO A 41 -4.01 -6.61 -8.79
N TYR A 42 -3.16 -6.28 -7.83
CA TYR A 42 -1.93 -6.99 -7.54
C TYR A 42 -2.06 -7.73 -6.20
N GLY A 43 -1.77 -9.02 -6.19
CA GLY A 43 -1.73 -9.82 -4.96
C GLY A 43 -0.53 -9.52 -4.06
N ARG A 44 0.46 -8.75 -4.55
CA ARG A 44 1.67 -8.38 -3.82
C ARG A 44 1.98 -6.90 -3.94
N VAL A 45 2.29 -6.29 -2.80
CA VAL A 45 2.67 -4.87 -2.72
C VAL A 45 3.99 -4.55 -3.42
N ASP A 46 4.88 -5.53 -3.49
CA ASP A 46 6.17 -5.41 -4.17
C ASP A 46 6.00 -5.36 -5.69
N GLU A 47 5.11 -6.18 -6.26
CA GLU A 47 4.77 -6.12 -7.70
C GLU A 47 4.06 -4.81 -8.04
N ALA A 48 3.07 -4.43 -7.24
CA ALA A 48 2.41 -3.14 -7.38
C ALA A 48 3.43 -1.99 -7.36
N GLY A 49 4.32 -1.97 -6.36
CA GLY A 49 5.35 -0.94 -6.24
C GLY A 49 6.32 -0.93 -7.42
N ALA A 50 6.71 -2.10 -7.92
CA ALA A 50 7.60 -2.23 -9.08
C ALA A 50 6.95 -1.62 -10.33
N VAL A 51 5.67 -1.92 -10.57
CA VAL A 51 4.93 -1.37 -11.71
C VAL A 51 4.66 0.13 -11.54
N ALA A 52 4.22 0.57 -10.36
CA ALA A 52 3.99 1.98 -10.04
C ALA A 52 5.22 2.84 -10.33
N ARG A 53 6.39 2.32 -9.95
CA ARG A 53 7.68 2.98 -10.05
C ARG A 53 8.35 2.80 -11.42
N GLY A 54 7.88 1.84 -12.22
CA GLY A 54 8.54 1.41 -13.45
C GLY A 54 9.91 0.75 -13.22
N THR A 55 10.13 0.13 -12.06
CA THR A 55 11.39 -0.55 -11.70
C THR A 55 11.22 -2.06 -11.67
N LYS A 56 12.32 -2.81 -11.84
CA LYS A 56 12.31 -4.28 -11.73
C LYS A 56 12.20 -4.80 -10.29
N THR A 57 12.53 -3.96 -9.31
CA THR A 57 12.48 -4.27 -7.88
C THR A 57 11.94 -3.06 -7.12
N CYS A 58 11.08 -3.30 -6.14
CA CYS A 58 10.51 -2.27 -5.27
C CYS A 58 10.30 -2.87 -3.89
N GLN A 59 10.66 -2.13 -2.84
CA GLN A 59 10.45 -2.54 -1.45
C GLN A 59 9.06 -2.06 -1.06
N GLY A 60 8.01 -2.72 -1.56
CA GLY A 60 6.66 -2.18 -1.54
C GLY A 60 6.21 -1.81 -0.12
N MET A 61 6.47 -2.63 0.89
CA MET A 61 6.04 -2.31 2.26
C MET A 61 6.68 -1.03 2.84
N ASN A 62 7.84 -0.60 2.37
CA ASN A 62 8.52 0.59 2.89
C ASN A 62 8.22 1.84 2.04
N GLU A 63 7.95 1.66 0.74
CA GLU A 63 7.73 2.75 -0.20
C GLU A 63 6.26 3.19 -0.27
N TRP A 64 5.33 2.26 -0.03
CA TRP A 64 3.91 2.58 0.05
C TRP A 64 3.55 3.19 1.40
N HIS A 65 2.82 4.29 1.36
CA HIS A 65 2.31 5.00 2.52
C HIS A 65 0.78 5.04 2.46
N ILE A 66 0.10 4.81 3.58
CA ILE A 66 -1.31 5.24 3.69
C ILE A 66 -1.32 6.73 3.98
N GLU A 67 -2.33 7.42 3.49
CA GLU A 67 -2.71 8.72 4.03
C GLU A 67 -3.82 8.48 5.04
N ASP A 68 -3.53 8.73 6.31
CA ASP A 68 -4.56 8.72 7.35
C ASP A 68 -5.50 9.92 7.18
N ALA A 69 -6.71 9.87 7.75
CA ALA A 69 -7.67 10.98 7.72
C ALA A 69 -7.10 12.29 8.31
N THR A 70 -6.05 12.18 9.12
CA THR A 70 -5.28 13.30 9.68
C THR A 70 -4.20 13.88 8.74
N GLY A 71 -4.05 13.33 7.53
CA GLY A 71 -3.00 13.69 6.57
C GLY A 71 -1.62 13.09 6.89
N VAL A 72 -1.55 12.20 7.89
CA VAL A 72 -0.30 11.55 8.28
C VAL A 72 0.01 10.42 7.29
N ARG A 73 1.20 10.48 6.69
CA ARG A 73 1.72 9.43 5.82
C ARG A 73 2.42 8.36 6.65
N ILE A 74 1.83 7.16 6.71
CA ILE A 74 2.39 6.04 7.47
C ILE A 74 2.77 4.93 6.50
N SER A 75 4.02 4.49 6.55
CA SER A 75 4.51 3.39 5.71
C SER A 75 3.80 2.08 6.07
N LEU A 76 3.51 1.24 5.07
CA LEU A 76 2.84 -0.06 5.29
C LEU A 76 3.60 -0.96 6.27
N ARG A 77 4.94 -0.89 6.30
CA ARG A 77 5.76 -1.60 7.28
C ARG A 77 5.44 -1.15 8.71
N THR A 78 5.38 0.15 8.96
CA THR A 78 5.04 0.71 10.29
C THR A 78 3.61 0.37 10.68
N LEU A 79 2.67 0.37 9.73
CA LEU A 79 1.31 -0.11 9.97
C LEU A 79 1.28 -1.57 10.39
N ARG A 80 1.99 -2.43 9.66
CA ARG A 80 2.08 -3.84 9.98
C ARG A 80 2.68 -4.06 11.36
N ASP A 81 3.76 -3.35 11.67
CA ASP A 81 4.41 -3.41 12.98
C ASP A 81 3.45 -2.99 14.10
N ARG A 82 2.69 -1.91 13.90
CA ARG A 82 1.62 -1.50 14.81
C ARG A 82 0.50 -2.53 14.94
N ALA A 83 0.08 -3.18 13.85
CA ALA A 83 -0.94 -4.22 13.88
C ALA A 83 -0.49 -5.44 14.70
N VAL A 84 0.75 -5.87 14.47
CA VAL A 84 1.40 -6.94 15.24
C VAL A 84 1.46 -6.56 16.71
N ALA A 85 1.96 -5.35 17.02
CA ALA A 85 2.11 -4.87 18.39
C ALA A 85 0.76 -4.69 19.11
N SER A 86 -0.29 -4.32 18.37
CA SER A 86 -1.64 -4.15 18.91
C SER A 86 -2.40 -5.48 19.05
N GLY A 87 -1.80 -6.62 18.66
CA GLY A 87 -2.43 -7.94 18.77
C GLY A 87 -3.59 -8.17 17.79
N ALA A 88 -3.67 -7.39 16.72
CA ALA A 88 -4.73 -7.48 15.71
C ALA A 88 -4.42 -8.51 14.61
N LEU A 89 -3.63 -9.54 14.92
CA LEU A 89 -3.05 -10.49 13.95
C LEU A 89 -3.46 -11.93 14.25
#